data_AF-A0A8J7ZGS9-F1
#
_entry.id   AF-A0A8J7ZGS9-F1
#
_cell.length_a   1.000
_cell.length_b   1.000
_cell.length_c   1.000
_cell.angle_alpha   90.00
_cell.angle_beta   90.00
_cell.angle_gamma   90.00
#
_symmetry.space_group_name_H-M   'P 1'
#
loop_
_entity.id
_entity.type
_entity.pdbx_description
1 polymer ?
#
loop_
_entity_poly.entity_id
_entity_poly.type
_entity_poly.pdbx_seq_one_letter_code
_entity_poly.pdbx_strand_id
1 'polypeptide(L)'
;MELPLGDGIVAVSLDSVDATVARAPGADSVDVESATGNALATPHGPRLRERADPEDSVAVVVTDGTRAAPTDVLLDGLLAELDAAGVAREQVAVVVGLGLHRPMTDAELDAMLGANADLAANHDPDDVVDVGAVDGVPIELARTVADADLVAATGVVEPHQYAGFSGGAKTVVVGAGGESQIRYTHGPDLLARDGVRLGRVENNPFRGFLDRAGDLAGPDFCINVTKGPQGVLGVAAGDPRAVVRDLAATARDALSVPIPDADVYDAVVAGVGAPKDANLYQTTRAATYVALGDRNPLADPTDSERETGTHSGERARGRVVVPAELREGAGEGTGERRFHDWLSNASDADSLYEAMKQGYEPGAQRAFVVARVLRDHDVSVTNSQHPDVVDDCLMHASESVEAALEPGADVLVVPDALNTLLVRERD
;
A
#
# COMPACT_ATOMS: atom_id res chain seq x y z
N MET A 1 27.96 -5.22 5.17
CA MET A 1 26.54 -5.67 5.11
C MET A 1 26.09 -5.71 3.65
N GLU A 2 25.12 -6.55 3.31
CA GLU A 2 24.52 -6.58 1.96
C GLU A 2 23.09 -6.01 2.02
N LEU A 3 22.77 -5.11 1.09
CA LEU A 3 21.44 -4.51 0.94
C LEU A 3 20.92 -4.72 -0.49
N PRO A 4 19.59 -4.81 -0.71
CA PRO A 4 19.02 -4.91 -2.05
C PRO A 4 19.37 -3.68 -2.92
N LEU A 5 19.73 -3.91 -4.17
CA LEU A 5 19.92 -2.87 -5.19
C LEU A 5 19.65 -3.48 -6.58
N GLY A 6 18.66 -2.93 -7.29
CA GLY A 6 18.15 -3.52 -8.52
C GLY A 6 17.75 -4.99 -8.30
N ASP A 7 18.05 -5.83 -9.29
CA ASP A 7 17.84 -7.29 -9.21
C ASP A 7 18.92 -8.01 -8.36
N GLY A 8 19.83 -7.27 -7.74
CA GLY A 8 20.97 -7.79 -6.99
C GLY A 8 21.12 -7.18 -5.61
N ILE A 9 22.38 -7.03 -5.20
CA ILE A 9 22.75 -6.51 -3.89
C ILE A 9 23.93 -5.53 -4.01
N VAL A 10 24.01 -4.62 -3.05
CA VAL A 10 25.17 -3.75 -2.84
C VAL A 10 25.82 -4.05 -1.49
N ALA A 11 27.14 -4.14 -1.49
CA ALA A 11 27.93 -4.25 -0.28
C ALA A 11 28.12 -2.87 0.34
N VAL A 12 27.74 -2.73 1.61
CA VAL A 12 27.82 -1.49 2.38
C VAL A 12 28.74 -1.71 3.59
N SER A 13 29.69 -0.80 3.79
CA SER A 13 30.48 -0.70 5.02
C SER A 13 29.78 0.23 6.02
N LEU A 14 29.65 -0.20 7.26
CA LEU A 14 29.06 0.60 8.34
C LEU A 14 30.07 0.81 9.48
N ASP A 15 31.36 0.65 9.20
CA ASP A 15 32.43 0.69 10.21
C ASP A 15 32.60 2.10 10.83
N SER A 16 32.09 3.13 10.15
CA SER A 16 32.14 4.52 10.61
C SER A 16 30.94 4.96 11.43
N VAL A 17 29.93 4.11 11.66
CA VAL A 17 28.68 4.46 12.36
C VAL A 17 28.38 3.45 13.47
N ASP A 18 27.50 3.80 14.42
CA ASP A 18 26.90 2.83 15.32
C ASP A 18 25.63 2.28 14.65
N ALA A 19 25.59 0.97 14.37
CA ALA A 19 24.57 0.39 13.50
C ALA A 19 23.72 -0.65 14.23
N THR A 20 22.42 -0.39 14.32
CA THR A 20 21.39 -1.35 14.76
C THR A 20 20.64 -1.88 13.55
N VAL A 21 20.34 -3.19 13.50
CA VAL A 21 19.66 -3.80 12.35
C VAL A 21 18.25 -4.25 12.73
N ALA A 22 17.24 -3.67 12.10
CA ALA A 22 15.84 -4.07 12.20
C ALA A 22 15.48 -5.05 11.07
N ARG A 23 15.45 -6.35 11.38
CA ARG A 23 14.94 -7.39 10.48
C ARG A 23 13.60 -7.90 10.98
N ALA A 24 12.60 -7.84 10.11
CA ALA A 24 11.33 -8.52 10.32
C ALA A 24 11.58 -10.02 10.59
N PRO A 25 10.82 -10.65 11.51
CA PRO A 25 10.99 -12.06 11.85
C PRO A 25 10.66 -12.99 10.68
N GLY A 26 9.79 -12.55 9.76
CA GLY A 26 9.29 -13.36 8.66
C GLY A 26 8.29 -14.42 9.12
N ALA A 27 7.75 -15.16 8.15
CA ALA A 27 6.93 -16.34 8.38
C ALA A 27 7.04 -17.28 7.18
N ASP A 28 6.79 -18.58 7.40
CA ASP A 28 6.73 -19.56 6.32
C ASP A 28 5.50 -19.32 5.44
N SER A 29 5.63 -19.56 4.14
CA SER A 29 4.50 -19.50 3.23
C SER A 29 3.60 -20.74 3.35
N VAL A 30 2.32 -20.55 3.07
CA VAL A 30 1.30 -21.60 3.08
C VAL A 30 1.03 -22.13 1.67
N ASP A 31 0.56 -23.36 1.59
CA ASP A 31 -0.02 -23.89 0.35
C ASP A 31 -1.35 -23.17 0.07
N VAL A 32 -1.39 -22.42 -1.02
CA VAL A 32 -2.51 -21.50 -1.31
C VAL A 32 -3.81 -22.25 -1.55
N GLU A 33 -3.78 -23.38 -2.26
CA GLU A 33 -4.98 -24.16 -2.59
C GLU A 33 -5.60 -24.76 -1.32
N SER A 34 -4.81 -25.43 -0.49
CA SER A 34 -5.27 -25.98 0.79
C SER A 34 -5.74 -24.89 1.75
N ALA A 35 -5.01 -23.77 1.84
CA ALA A 35 -5.39 -22.65 2.71
C ALA A 35 -6.69 -21.98 2.25
N THR A 36 -6.91 -21.87 0.94
CA THR A 36 -8.16 -21.36 0.34
C THR A 36 -9.35 -22.25 0.70
N GLY A 37 -9.21 -23.57 0.53
CA GLY A 37 -10.26 -24.53 0.91
C GLY A 37 -10.59 -24.48 2.40
N ASN A 38 -9.57 -24.37 3.26
CA ASN A 38 -9.77 -24.24 4.71
C ASN A 38 -10.49 -22.94 5.09
N ALA A 39 -10.08 -21.81 4.51
CA ALA A 39 -10.68 -20.51 4.78
C ALA A 39 -12.17 -20.46 4.38
N LEU A 40 -12.55 -21.08 3.26
CA LEU A 40 -13.95 -21.16 2.80
C LEU A 40 -14.79 -22.16 3.62
N ALA A 41 -14.16 -23.19 4.18
CA ALA A 41 -14.83 -24.15 5.05
C ALA A 41 -15.13 -23.59 6.45
N THR A 42 -14.26 -22.72 6.97
CA THR A 42 -14.41 -22.07 8.28
C THR A 42 -14.21 -20.55 8.18
N PRO A 43 -15.13 -19.83 7.52
CA PRO A 43 -14.97 -18.39 7.34
C PRO A 43 -15.31 -17.61 8.62
N HIS A 44 -14.89 -16.35 8.64
CA HIS A 44 -15.36 -15.37 9.61
C HIS A 44 -16.82 -15.04 9.32
N GLY A 45 -17.75 -15.70 10.00
CA GLY A 45 -19.20 -15.60 9.77
C GLY A 45 -19.75 -16.80 8.98
N PRO A 46 -20.99 -16.72 8.45
CA PRO A 46 -21.56 -17.79 7.62
C PRO A 46 -20.75 -18.06 6.35
N ARG A 47 -20.85 -19.28 5.83
CA ARG A 47 -20.22 -19.66 4.56
C ARG A 47 -20.89 -18.96 3.39
N LEU A 48 -20.15 -18.76 2.29
CA LEU A 48 -20.72 -18.13 1.10
C LEU A 48 -21.96 -18.89 0.59
N ARG A 49 -21.90 -20.22 0.57
CA ARG A 49 -23.05 -21.06 0.19
C ARG A 49 -24.29 -20.94 1.09
N GLU A 50 -24.13 -20.36 2.27
CA GLU A 50 -25.23 -20.11 3.23
C GLU A 50 -25.77 -18.68 3.11
N ARG A 51 -25.09 -17.82 2.33
CA ARG A 51 -25.48 -16.44 2.05
C ARG A 51 -26.16 -16.30 0.69
N ALA A 52 -25.85 -17.18 -0.27
CA ALA A 52 -26.41 -17.18 -1.62
C ALA A 52 -27.74 -17.94 -1.72
N ASP A 53 -28.67 -17.40 -2.50
CA ASP A 53 -29.86 -18.08 -3.01
C ASP A 53 -29.61 -18.56 -4.46
N PRO A 54 -30.14 -19.73 -4.87
CA PRO A 54 -30.02 -20.20 -6.26
C PRO A 54 -30.50 -19.20 -7.32
N GLU A 55 -31.40 -18.27 -6.99
CA GLU A 55 -31.92 -17.26 -7.91
C GLU A 55 -31.08 -15.96 -7.96
N ASP A 56 -30.07 -15.82 -7.10
CA ASP A 56 -29.26 -14.60 -6.99
C ASP A 56 -28.48 -14.31 -8.27
N SER A 57 -28.42 -13.03 -8.64
CA SER A 57 -27.36 -12.48 -9.48
C SER A 57 -26.14 -12.16 -8.62
N VAL A 58 -24.94 -12.60 -9.03
CA VAL A 58 -23.73 -12.51 -8.22
C VAL A 58 -22.65 -11.70 -8.92
N ALA A 59 -22.11 -10.69 -8.23
CA ALA A 59 -20.92 -9.99 -8.68
C ALA A 59 -19.70 -10.40 -7.85
N VAL A 60 -18.63 -10.85 -8.50
CA VAL A 60 -17.35 -11.14 -7.86
C VAL A 60 -16.32 -10.10 -8.27
N VAL A 61 -15.91 -9.22 -7.35
CA VAL A 61 -14.90 -8.20 -7.63
C VAL A 61 -13.51 -8.75 -7.35
N VAL A 62 -12.64 -8.76 -8.37
CA VAL A 62 -11.26 -9.26 -8.27
C VAL A 62 -10.25 -8.12 -8.40
N THR A 63 -9.05 -8.26 -7.84
CA THR A 63 -7.99 -7.28 -8.06
C THR A 63 -7.43 -7.36 -9.48
N ASP A 64 -6.93 -6.23 -10.01
CA ASP A 64 -6.22 -6.19 -11.28
C ASP A 64 -4.83 -6.90 -11.24
N GLY A 65 -4.21 -7.03 -12.41
CA GLY A 65 -2.90 -7.65 -12.58
C GLY A 65 -1.72 -6.90 -11.94
N THR A 66 -1.94 -5.71 -11.37
CA THR A 66 -0.88 -4.98 -10.64
C THR A 66 -0.68 -5.54 -9.22
N ARG A 67 -1.60 -6.39 -8.76
CA ARG A 67 -1.52 -7.09 -7.49
C ARG A 67 -1.01 -8.52 -7.71
N ALA A 68 0.07 -8.86 -7.00
CA ALA A 68 0.50 -10.24 -6.88
C ALA A 68 -0.46 -10.98 -5.93
N ALA A 69 -1.58 -11.44 -6.49
CA ALA A 69 -2.60 -12.25 -5.83
C ALA A 69 -2.80 -13.56 -6.62
N PRO A 70 -3.02 -14.70 -5.95
CA PRO A 70 -3.40 -15.95 -6.62
C PRO A 70 -4.89 -15.93 -6.99
N THR A 71 -5.27 -14.97 -7.85
CA THR A 71 -6.66 -14.62 -8.12
C THR A 71 -7.44 -15.78 -8.71
N ASP A 72 -6.83 -16.57 -9.59
CA ASP A 72 -7.37 -17.80 -10.16
C ASP A 72 -7.82 -18.79 -9.07
N VAL A 73 -6.93 -19.12 -8.13
CA VAL A 73 -7.20 -20.06 -7.04
C VAL A 73 -8.30 -19.55 -6.12
N LEU A 74 -8.26 -18.26 -5.77
CA LEU A 74 -9.28 -17.64 -4.92
C LEU A 74 -10.65 -17.61 -5.60
N LEU A 75 -10.69 -17.27 -6.89
CA LEU A 75 -11.91 -17.20 -7.67
C LEU A 75 -12.52 -18.59 -7.86
N ASP A 76 -11.71 -19.60 -8.18
CA ASP A 76 -12.17 -21.00 -8.29
C ASP A 76 -12.82 -21.47 -6.99
N GLY A 77 -12.23 -21.13 -5.84
CA GLY A 77 -12.80 -21.41 -4.53
C GLY A 77 -14.17 -20.76 -4.30
N LEU A 78 -14.32 -19.48 -4.68
CA LEU A 78 -15.62 -18.78 -4.58
C LEU A 78 -16.67 -19.38 -5.50
N LEU A 79 -16.31 -19.65 -6.77
CA LEU A 79 -17.21 -20.25 -7.75
C LEU A 79 -17.69 -21.64 -7.30
N ALA A 80 -16.82 -22.43 -6.67
CA ALA A 80 -17.20 -23.73 -6.11
C ALA A 80 -18.19 -23.63 -4.92
N GLU A 81 -18.08 -22.60 -4.08
CA GLU A 81 -19.07 -22.34 -3.03
C GLU A 81 -20.42 -21.88 -3.61
N LEU A 82 -20.41 -21.07 -4.67
CA LEU A 82 -21.62 -20.59 -5.36
C LEU A 82 -22.34 -21.72 -6.11
N ASP A 83 -21.61 -22.57 -6.83
CA ASP A 83 -22.16 -23.77 -7.49
C ASP A 83 -22.80 -24.71 -6.45
N ALA A 84 -22.14 -24.90 -5.31
CA ALA A 84 -22.67 -25.69 -4.20
C ALA A 84 -23.93 -25.07 -3.55
N ALA A 85 -24.14 -23.76 -3.72
CA ALA A 85 -25.36 -23.06 -3.31
C ALA A 85 -26.49 -23.17 -4.34
N GLY A 86 -26.19 -23.64 -5.55
CA GLY A 86 -27.14 -23.75 -6.65
C GLY A 86 -27.19 -22.54 -7.59
N VAL A 87 -26.27 -21.58 -7.44
CA VAL A 87 -26.14 -20.43 -8.35
C VAL A 87 -25.51 -20.91 -9.67
N ALA A 88 -26.20 -20.70 -10.79
CA ALA A 88 -25.66 -21.07 -12.09
C ALA A 88 -24.49 -20.16 -12.49
N ARG A 89 -23.53 -20.68 -13.26
CA ARG A 89 -22.36 -19.92 -13.71
C ARG A 89 -22.76 -18.63 -14.45
N GLU A 90 -23.82 -18.69 -15.24
CA GLU A 90 -24.31 -17.56 -16.03
C GLU A 90 -24.92 -16.43 -15.17
N GLN A 91 -25.20 -16.69 -13.89
CA GLN A 91 -25.64 -15.68 -12.92
C GLN A 91 -24.45 -14.94 -12.29
N VAL A 92 -23.22 -15.40 -12.52
CA VAL A 92 -22.01 -14.81 -11.93
C VAL A 92 -21.33 -13.90 -12.94
N ALA A 93 -21.11 -12.65 -12.56
CA ALA A 93 -20.27 -11.70 -13.28
C ALA A 93 -18.99 -11.41 -12.50
N VAL A 94 -17.82 -11.48 -13.15
CA VAL A 94 -16.55 -11.10 -12.54
C VAL A 94 -16.20 -9.67 -12.95
N VAL A 95 -16.02 -8.79 -11.97
CA VAL A 95 -15.65 -7.39 -12.21
C VAL A 95 -14.19 -7.19 -11.80
N VAL A 96 -13.34 -6.83 -12.76
CA VAL A 96 -11.94 -6.54 -12.49
C VAL A 96 -11.82 -5.14 -11.91
N GLY A 97 -11.42 -5.07 -10.65
CA GLY A 97 -11.32 -3.84 -9.88
C GLY A 97 -10.08 -3.02 -10.22
N LEU A 98 -10.19 -2.14 -11.20
CA LEU A 98 -9.12 -1.27 -11.69
C LEU A 98 -8.93 0.01 -10.87
N GLY A 99 -9.98 0.47 -10.19
CA GLY A 99 -10.07 1.87 -9.75
C GLY A 99 -9.87 2.80 -10.94
N LEU A 100 -8.77 3.56 -10.95
CA LEU A 100 -8.42 4.49 -12.03
C LEU A 100 -7.29 3.97 -12.94
N HIS A 101 -6.95 2.68 -12.87
CA HIS A 101 -5.96 2.08 -13.74
C HIS A 101 -6.50 1.86 -15.16
N ARG A 102 -5.59 1.65 -16.13
CA ARG A 102 -6.00 1.27 -17.48
C ARG A 102 -6.73 -0.08 -17.47
N PRO A 103 -7.64 -0.33 -18.43
CA PRO A 103 -8.17 -1.66 -18.68
C PRO A 103 -7.07 -2.70 -18.90
N MET A 104 -7.30 -3.90 -18.37
CA MET A 104 -6.52 -5.10 -18.70
C MET A 104 -6.91 -5.59 -20.10
N THR A 105 -5.92 -6.07 -20.83
CA THR A 105 -6.12 -6.71 -22.14
C THR A 105 -6.67 -8.13 -21.96
N ASP A 106 -7.34 -8.66 -22.97
CA ASP A 106 -7.88 -10.04 -22.95
C ASP A 106 -6.78 -11.06 -22.60
N ALA A 107 -5.57 -10.90 -23.14
CA ALA A 107 -4.44 -11.78 -22.84
C ALA A 107 -3.97 -11.69 -21.37
N GLU A 108 -4.06 -10.50 -20.76
CA GLU A 108 -3.77 -10.33 -19.32
C GLU A 108 -4.87 -10.97 -18.46
N LEU A 109 -6.14 -10.88 -18.89
CA LEU A 109 -7.27 -11.53 -18.21
C LEU A 109 -7.17 -13.07 -18.31
N ASP A 110 -6.90 -13.60 -19.50
CA ASP A 110 -6.69 -15.03 -19.73
C ASP A 110 -5.54 -15.57 -18.87
N ALA A 111 -4.44 -14.83 -18.78
CA ALA A 111 -3.31 -15.20 -17.94
C ALA A 111 -3.62 -15.14 -16.44
N MET A 112 -4.47 -14.21 -16.01
CA MET A 112 -4.81 -14.01 -14.60
C MET A 112 -5.92 -14.94 -14.09
N LEU A 113 -6.93 -15.22 -14.93
CA LEU A 113 -8.18 -15.88 -14.53
C LEU A 113 -8.38 -17.25 -15.19
N GLY A 114 -7.57 -17.60 -16.18
CA GLY A 114 -7.61 -18.88 -16.86
C GLY A 114 -9.00 -19.19 -17.43
N ALA A 115 -9.58 -20.30 -16.99
CA ALA A 115 -10.88 -20.77 -17.46
C ALA A 115 -12.07 -19.88 -17.07
N ASN A 116 -11.86 -18.86 -16.23
CA ASN A 116 -12.90 -17.92 -15.79
C ASN A 116 -12.77 -16.53 -16.42
N ALA A 117 -11.83 -16.33 -17.35
CA ALA A 117 -11.66 -15.06 -18.05
C ALA A 117 -12.91 -14.66 -18.86
N ASP A 118 -13.72 -15.63 -19.29
CA ASP A 118 -14.99 -15.41 -20.01
C ASP A 118 -16.06 -14.71 -19.16
N LEU A 119 -15.98 -14.82 -17.83
CA LEU A 119 -16.89 -14.14 -16.90
C LEU A 119 -16.47 -12.69 -16.62
N ALA A 120 -15.25 -12.31 -17.00
CA ALA A 120 -14.60 -11.10 -16.53
C ALA A 120 -14.88 -9.89 -17.43
N ALA A 121 -15.23 -8.77 -16.80
CA ALA A 121 -15.29 -7.47 -17.43
C ALA A 121 -14.41 -6.47 -16.65
N ASN A 122 -13.72 -5.60 -17.39
CA ASN A 122 -13.01 -4.47 -16.81
C ASN A 122 -14.03 -3.48 -16.20
N HIS A 123 -13.77 -3.01 -14.99
CA HIS A 123 -14.48 -1.86 -14.43
C HIS A 123 -14.23 -0.61 -15.28
N ASP A 124 -15.26 0.19 -15.55
CA ASP A 124 -15.14 1.53 -16.12
C ASP A 124 -15.53 2.57 -15.05
N PRO A 125 -14.60 3.42 -14.58
CA PRO A 125 -14.90 4.45 -13.58
C PRO A 125 -15.83 5.55 -14.11
N ASP A 126 -16.04 5.66 -15.43
CA ASP A 126 -16.98 6.59 -16.05
C ASP A 126 -18.41 6.00 -16.17
N ASP A 127 -18.60 4.68 -16.00
CA ASP A 127 -19.91 4.00 -15.96
C ASP A 127 -20.21 3.43 -14.57
N VAL A 128 -20.56 4.34 -13.68
CA VAL A 128 -20.88 4.05 -12.28
C VAL A 128 -22.25 4.59 -11.87
N VAL A 129 -22.80 4.06 -10.79
CA VAL A 129 -24.05 4.50 -10.16
C VAL A 129 -23.84 4.90 -8.71
N ASP A 130 -24.56 5.93 -8.27
CA ASP A 130 -24.58 6.38 -6.87
C ASP A 130 -25.33 5.36 -6.00
N VAL A 131 -24.67 4.92 -4.92
CA VAL A 131 -25.23 3.99 -3.91
C VAL A 131 -25.39 4.66 -2.54
N GLY A 132 -25.35 5.99 -2.49
CA GLY A 132 -25.41 6.80 -1.27
C GLY A 132 -24.14 7.61 -1.04
N ALA A 133 -23.96 8.09 0.20
CA ALA A 133 -22.83 8.96 0.54
C ALA A 133 -22.28 8.70 1.95
N VAL A 134 -20.97 8.90 2.12
CA VAL A 134 -20.27 8.86 3.41
C VAL A 134 -19.54 10.18 3.61
N ASP A 135 -19.74 10.83 4.74
CA ASP A 135 -19.11 12.13 5.08
C ASP A 135 -19.33 13.21 4.00
N GLY A 136 -20.46 13.14 3.28
CA GLY A 136 -20.78 14.05 2.17
C GLY A 136 -20.11 13.70 0.83
N VAL A 137 -19.35 12.61 0.77
CA VAL A 137 -18.73 12.08 -0.45
C VAL A 137 -19.67 11.05 -1.08
N PRO A 138 -20.13 11.26 -2.33
CA PRO A 138 -20.86 10.25 -3.08
C PRO A 138 -20.06 8.96 -3.19
N ILE A 139 -20.70 7.82 -2.93
CA ILE A 139 -20.13 6.49 -3.15
C ILE A 139 -20.73 5.95 -4.43
N GLU A 140 -19.87 5.73 -5.42
CA GLU A 140 -20.26 5.31 -6.76
C GLU A 140 -19.67 3.94 -7.08
N LEU A 141 -20.43 3.02 -7.66
CA LEU A 141 -19.97 1.68 -7.99
C LEU A 141 -20.31 1.29 -9.42
N ALA A 142 -19.55 0.34 -9.97
CA ALA A 142 -19.91 -0.34 -11.21
C ALA A 142 -21.35 -0.85 -11.10
N ARG A 143 -22.16 -0.59 -12.13
CA ARG A 143 -23.58 -0.98 -12.16
C ARG A 143 -23.79 -2.47 -11.88
N THR A 144 -22.94 -3.32 -12.47
CA THR A 144 -22.97 -4.78 -12.25
C THR A 144 -22.80 -5.18 -10.78
N VAL A 145 -22.05 -4.40 -10.00
CA VAL A 145 -21.87 -4.63 -8.56
C VAL A 145 -23.06 -4.08 -7.78
N ALA A 146 -23.51 -2.87 -8.10
CA ALA A 146 -24.61 -2.22 -7.40
C ALA A 146 -25.96 -2.91 -7.58
N ASP A 147 -26.18 -3.52 -8.76
CA ASP A 147 -27.43 -4.19 -9.11
C ASP A 147 -27.45 -5.69 -8.72
N ALA A 148 -26.34 -6.25 -8.22
CA ALA A 148 -26.26 -7.66 -7.85
C ALA A 148 -26.97 -7.96 -6.52
N ASP A 149 -27.57 -9.15 -6.41
CA ASP A 149 -28.21 -9.63 -5.18
C ASP A 149 -27.17 -10.03 -4.12
N LEU A 150 -26.00 -10.51 -4.57
CA LEU A 150 -24.86 -10.86 -3.72
C LEU A 150 -23.55 -10.35 -4.31
N VAL A 151 -22.73 -9.70 -3.48
CA VAL A 151 -21.40 -9.23 -3.87
C VAL A 151 -20.31 -9.97 -3.09
N ALA A 152 -19.44 -10.67 -3.82
CA ALA A 152 -18.23 -11.27 -3.28
C ALA A 152 -16.97 -10.55 -3.77
N ALA A 153 -15.86 -10.68 -3.04
CA ALA A 153 -14.59 -10.10 -3.47
C ALA A 153 -13.36 -10.97 -3.17
N THR A 154 -12.36 -10.90 -4.03
CA THR A 154 -11.01 -11.42 -3.76
C THR A 154 -10.04 -10.29 -3.40
N GLY A 155 -8.78 -10.61 -3.09
CA GLY A 155 -7.71 -9.61 -3.05
C GLY A 155 -6.65 -9.86 -1.99
N VAL A 156 -5.88 -8.83 -1.68
CA VAL A 156 -4.69 -8.92 -0.81
C VAL A 156 -4.83 -7.97 0.37
N VAL A 157 -4.54 -8.46 1.57
CA VAL A 157 -4.31 -7.69 2.79
C VAL A 157 -2.80 -7.53 2.97
N GLU A 158 -2.26 -6.44 2.45
CA GLU A 158 -0.84 -6.08 2.56
C GLU A 158 -0.70 -4.71 3.25
N PRO A 159 0.44 -4.42 3.90
CA PRO A 159 0.73 -3.09 4.40
C PRO A 159 0.48 -2.02 3.34
N HIS A 160 -0.35 -1.05 3.69
CA HIS A 160 -0.78 0.01 2.77
C HIS A 160 -0.62 1.36 3.45
N GLN A 161 0.08 2.29 2.79
CA GLN A 161 0.51 3.57 3.38
C GLN A 161 -0.62 4.34 4.09
N TYR A 162 -1.81 4.35 3.49
CA TYR A 162 -2.93 5.17 3.98
C TYR A 162 -3.96 4.34 4.76
N ALA A 163 -4.49 3.30 4.12
CA ALA A 163 -5.47 2.38 4.71
C ALA A 163 -4.95 1.55 5.90
N GLY A 164 -3.65 1.61 6.19
CA GLY A 164 -2.95 0.73 7.12
C GLY A 164 -2.70 -0.64 6.52
N PHE A 165 -3.78 -1.31 6.15
CA PHE A 165 -3.79 -2.53 5.33
C PHE A 165 -4.82 -2.41 4.22
N SER A 166 -4.54 -3.02 3.06
CA SER A 166 -5.51 -3.19 1.97
C SER A 166 -6.54 -4.31 2.27
N GLY A 167 -7.23 -4.79 1.24
CA GLY A 167 -8.18 -5.91 1.32
C GLY A 167 -9.55 -5.54 1.88
N GLY A 168 -10.38 -6.57 2.07
CA GLY A 168 -11.78 -6.41 2.49
C GLY A 168 -12.57 -5.53 1.52
N ALA A 169 -13.37 -4.61 2.07
CA ALA A 169 -14.24 -3.73 1.28
C ALA A 169 -13.48 -2.82 0.30
N LYS A 170 -12.16 -2.63 0.46
CA LYS A 170 -11.36 -1.81 -0.47
C LYS A 170 -11.42 -2.34 -1.90
N THR A 171 -11.44 -3.66 -2.11
CA THR A 171 -11.50 -4.24 -3.46
C THR A 171 -12.77 -3.78 -4.18
N VAL A 172 -13.90 -3.69 -3.49
CA VAL A 172 -15.16 -3.23 -4.05
C VAL A 172 -15.21 -1.70 -4.13
N VAL A 173 -15.07 -1.03 -2.99
CA VAL A 173 -15.26 0.43 -2.85
C VAL A 173 -14.29 1.25 -3.70
N VAL A 174 -13.06 0.77 -3.86
CA VAL A 174 -12.01 1.46 -4.65
C VAL A 174 -11.77 0.75 -5.97
N GLY A 175 -11.80 -0.58 -6.02
CA GLY A 175 -11.50 -1.31 -7.25
C GLY A 175 -12.63 -1.21 -8.28
N ALA A 176 -13.88 -1.35 -7.86
CA ALA A 176 -15.05 -1.22 -8.72
C ALA A 176 -15.81 0.10 -8.47
N GLY A 177 -15.09 1.13 -8.01
CA GLY A 177 -15.67 2.38 -7.55
C GLY A 177 -15.27 3.60 -8.38
N GLY A 178 -16.12 4.62 -8.38
CA GLY A 178 -15.94 5.85 -9.13
C GLY A 178 -14.88 6.82 -8.58
N GLU A 179 -14.61 7.88 -9.36
CA GLU A 179 -13.59 8.88 -9.04
C GLU A 179 -13.89 9.61 -7.72
N SER A 180 -15.16 9.82 -7.36
CA SER A 180 -15.58 10.59 -6.17
C SER A 180 -14.89 10.12 -4.89
N GLN A 181 -15.10 8.85 -4.50
CA GLN A 181 -14.49 8.31 -3.29
C GLN A 181 -12.99 8.06 -3.43
N ILE A 182 -12.48 7.82 -4.65
CA ILE A 182 -11.03 7.61 -4.88
C ILE A 182 -10.30 8.94 -4.67
N ARG A 183 -10.83 10.04 -5.20
CA ARG A 183 -10.33 11.40 -5.02
C ARG A 183 -10.38 11.83 -3.56
N TYR A 184 -11.46 11.54 -2.84
CA TYR A 184 -11.51 11.81 -1.40
C TYR A 184 -10.49 11.00 -0.61
N THR A 185 -10.44 9.68 -0.84
CA THR A 185 -9.58 8.79 -0.06
C THR A 185 -8.10 9.08 -0.26
N HIS A 186 -7.72 9.47 -1.47
CA HIS A 186 -6.34 9.85 -1.82
C HIS A 186 -6.11 11.36 -1.77
N GLY A 187 -7.08 12.15 -1.30
CA GLY A 187 -7.00 13.60 -1.24
C GLY A 187 -6.39 14.11 0.08
N PRO A 188 -5.96 15.39 0.12
CA PRO A 188 -5.31 15.96 1.28
C PRO A 188 -6.21 15.96 2.54
N ASP A 189 -7.51 16.15 2.37
CA ASP A 189 -8.49 16.20 3.47
C ASP A 189 -8.53 14.92 4.32
N LEU A 190 -8.28 13.77 3.71
CA LEU A 190 -8.19 12.49 4.41
C LEU A 190 -6.74 12.18 4.76
N LEU A 191 -5.81 12.33 3.82
CA LEU A 191 -4.41 11.93 4.00
C LEU A 191 -3.64 12.79 5.02
N ALA A 192 -4.11 14.01 5.32
CA ALA A 192 -3.55 14.86 6.36
C ALA A 192 -4.06 14.53 7.78
N ARG A 193 -5.09 13.68 7.93
CA ARG A 193 -5.69 13.39 9.23
C ARG A 193 -4.78 12.53 10.09
N ASP A 194 -4.78 12.85 11.38
CA ASP A 194 -4.11 12.03 12.39
C ASP A 194 -4.66 10.59 12.38
N GLY A 195 -3.74 9.63 12.47
CA GLY A 195 -4.06 8.21 12.46
C GLY A 195 -4.21 7.57 11.08
N VAL A 196 -4.22 8.33 9.98
CA VAL A 196 -4.02 7.75 8.63
C VAL A 196 -2.56 7.32 8.52
N ARG A 197 -2.33 6.02 8.62
CA ARG A 197 -1.00 5.48 8.90
C ARG A 197 -0.83 4.05 8.41
N LEU A 198 0.37 3.72 7.93
CA LEU A 198 0.80 2.37 7.58
C LEU A 198 0.64 1.40 8.76
N GLY A 199 0.18 0.18 8.49
CA GLY A 199 0.08 -0.88 9.51
C GLY A 199 -1.01 -0.68 10.57
N ARG A 200 -1.84 0.39 10.48
CA ARG A 200 -2.90 0.68 11.45
C ARG A 200 -4.29 0.38 10.88
N VAL A 201 -4.98 -0.60 11.45
CA VAL A 201 -6.39 -0.90 11.14
C VAL A 201 -7.30 -0.13 12.09
N GLU A 202 -7.02 -0.23 13.38
CA GLU A 202 -7.85 0.33 14.45
C GLU A 202 -7.77 1.86 14.48
N ASN A 203 -8.93 2.53 14.44
CA ASN A 203 -9.04 3.98 14.47
C ASN A 203 -8.26 4.70 13.35
N ASN A 204 -8.00 4.02 12.22
CA ASN A 204 -7.45 4.66 11.02
C ASN A 204 -8.61 5.34 10.25
N PRO A 205 -8.61 6.67 10.06
CA PRO A 205 -9.68 7.38 9.37
C PRO A 205 -9.94 6.90 7.94
N PHE A 206 -8.87 6.56 7.19
CA PHE A 206 -8.99 6.03 5.83
C PHE A 206 -9.75 4.71 5.86
N ARG A 207 -9.37 3.82 6.77
CA ARG A 207 -10.03 2.53 6.91
C ARG A 207 -11.47 2.67 7.38
N GLY A 208 -11.72 3.57 8.34
CA GLY A 208 -13.07 3.87 8.81
C GLY A 208 -13.98 4.38 7.69
N PHE A 209 -13.47 5.22 6.78
CA PHE A 209 -14.21 5.64 5.59
C PHE A 209 -14.51 4.45 4.68
N LEU A 210 -13.51 3.63 4.34
CA LEU A 210 -13.70 2.42 3.51
C LEU A 210 -14.73 1.47 4.10
N ASP A 211 -14.69 1.27 5.42
CA ASP A 211 -15.61 0.36 6.10
C ASP A 211 -17.05 0.89 6.05
N ARG A 212 -17.29 2.20 6.18
CA ARG A 212 -18.61 2.81 6.04
C ARG A 212 -19.10 2.84 4.59
N ALA A 213 -18.21 3.11 3.64
CA ALA A 213 -18.53 3.01 2.22
C ALA A 213 -18.82 1.55 1.83
N GLY A 214 -18.15 0.59 2.48
CA GLY A 214 -18.43 -0.83 2.38
C GLY A 214 -19.84 -1.20 2.87
N ASP A 215 -20.35 -0.56 3.93
CA ASP A 215 -21.73 -0.78 4.39
C ASP A 215 -22.78 -0.34 3.33
N LEU A 216 -22.43 0.57 2.42
CA LEU A 216 -23.26 0.96 1.29
C LEU A 216 -23.03 0.08 0.06
N ALA A 217 -21.77 -0.29 -0.18
CA ALA A 217 -21.36 -1.11 -1.33
C ALA A 217 -21.75 -2.59 -1.21
N GLY A 218 -22.01 -3.06 0.00
CA GLY A 218 -22.53 -4.39 0.26
C GLY A 218 -21.63 -5.58 -0.12
N PRO A 219 -20.29 -5.58 0.06
CA PRO A 219 -19.53 -6.82 -0.08
C PRO A 219 -19.94 -7.81 1.02
N ASP A 220 -20.81 -8.75 0.65
CA ASP A 220 -21.37 -9.78 1.52
C ASP A 220 -20.34 -10.81 1.94
N PHE A 221 -19.33 -11.07 1.13
CA PHE A 221 -18.30 -12.05 1.42
C PHE A 221 -16.98 -11.65 0.77
N CYS A 222 -15.86 -11.88 1.43
CA CYS A 222 -14.57 -11.79 0.74
C CYS A 222 -13.67 -12.96 1.10
N ILE A 223 -12.73 -13.24 0.21
CA ILE A 223 -11.57 -14.08 0.48
C ILE A 223 -10.31 -13.29 0.15
N ASN A 224 -9.41 -13.15 1.11
CA ASN A 224 -8.17 -12.42 0.89
C ASN A 224 -6.98 -13.27 1.32
N VAL A 225 -5.83 -12.90 0.77
CA VAL A 225 -4.53 -13.42 1.19
C VAL A 225 -3.71 -12.31 1.84
N THR A 226 -2.79 -12.68 2.73
CA THR A 226 -1.66 -11.82 3.09
C THR A 226 -0.35 -12.44 2.64
N LYS A 227 0.65 -11.61 2.36
CA LYS A 227 1.92 -12.04 1.78
C LYS A 227 3.10 -11.37 2.49
N GLY A 228 4.24 -12.04 2.43
CA GLY A 228 5.55 -11.51 2.77
C GLY A 228 6.57 -11.88 1.71
N PRO A 229 7.86 -11.62 1.94
CA PRO A 229 8.93 -11.95 0.99
C PRO A 229 8.98 -13.43 0.58
N GLN A 230 8.47 -14.33 1.42
CA GLN A 230 8.49 -15.79 1.26
C GLN A 230 7.28 -16.34 0.48
N GLY A 231 6.30 -15.50 0.16
CA GLY A 231 5.05 -15.87 -0.51
C GLY A 231 3.81 -15.55 0.31
N VAL A 232 2.71 -16.27 0.05
CA VAL A 232 1.46 -16.13 0.80
C VAL A 232 1.65 -16.66 2.22
N LEU A 233 1.39 -15.83 3.23
CA LEU A 233 1.54 -16.18 4.65
C LEU A 233 0.23 -16.68 5.27
N GLY A 234 -0.91 -16.36 4.65
CA GLY A 234 -2.22 -16.76 5.15
C GLY A 234 -3.35 -16.40 4.20
N VAL A 235 -4.46 -17.13 4.35
CA VAL A 235 -5.71 -16.94 3.60
C VAL A 235 -6.86 -16.90 4.60
N ALA A 236 -7.77 -15.94 4.47
CA ALA A 236 -8.96 -15.85 5.30
C ALA A 236 -10.17 -15.44 4.45
N ALA A 237 -11.34 -15.96 4.80
CA ALA A 237 -12.59 -15.70 4.10
C ALA A 237 -13.71 -15.32 5.07
N GLY A 238 -14.78 -14.70 4.58
CA GLY A 238 -15.95 -14.30 5.36
C GLY A 238 -16.19 -12.80 5.36
N ASP A 239 -16.59 -12.26 6.51
CA ASP A 239 -16.95 -10.86 6.67
C ASP A 239 -15.73 -9.94 6.46
N PRO A 240 -15.81 -8.94 5.56
CA PRO A 240 -14.64 -8.17 5.14
C PRO A 240 -13.83 -7.53 6.26
N ARG A 241 -14.50 -7.01 7.29
CA ARG A 241 -13.81 -6.39 8.44
C ARG A 241 -13.05 -7.43 9.27
N ALA A 242 -13.61 -8.61 9.46
CA ALA A 242 -12.98 -9.68 10.24
C ALA A 242 -11.80 -10.29 9.47
N VAL A 243 -11.98 -10.56 8.17
CA VAL A 243 -10.92 -11.05 7.27
C VAL A 243 -9.70 -10.13 7.30
N VAL A 244 -9.90 -8.81 7.18
CA VAL A 244 -8.74 -7.91 7.21
C VAL A 244 -8.09 -7.84 8.59
N ARG A 245 -8.84 -7.89 9.70
CA ARG A 245 -8.23 -7.88 11.04
C ARG A 245 -7.36 -9.11 11.25
N ASP A 246 -7.85 -10.28 10.85
CA ASP A 246 -7.14 -11.56 10.94
C ASP A 246 -5.85 -11.54 10.11
N LEU A 247 -5.96 -11.24 8.82
CA LEU A 247 -4.79 -11.20 7.93
C LEU A 247 -3.81 -10.07 8.26
N ALA A 248 -4.29 -8.93 8.77
CA ALA A 248 -3.41 -7.87 9.27
C ALA A 248 -2.66 -8.31 10.53
N ALA A 249 -3.24 -9.15 11.39
CA ALA A 249 -2.54 -9.72 12.53
C ALA A 249 -1.43 -10.67 12.05
N THR A 250 -1.74 -11.60 11.14
CA THR A 250 -0.74 -12.48 10.50
C THR A 250 0.41 -11.70 9.86
N ALA A 251 0.08 -10.64 9.11
CA ALA A 251 1.10 -9.77 8.51
C ALA A 251 1.95 -9.04 9.57
N ARG A 252 1.33 -8.54 10.64
CA ARG A 252 2.06 -7.87 11.72
C ARG A 252 3.01 -8.83 12.43
N ASP A 253 2.59 -10.06 12.71
CA ASP A 253 3.43 -11.05 13.36
C ASP A 253 4.68 -11.38 12.53
N ALA A 254 4.54 -11.41 11.20
CA ALA A 254 5.64 -11.68 10.29
C ALA A 254 6.53 -10.46 9.98
N LEU A 255 5.95 -9.24 9.96
CA LEU A 255 6.61 -8.05 9.40
C LEU A 255 7.00 -6.99 10.45
N SER A 256 6.52 -7.10 11.69
CA SER A 256 6.74 -6.05 12.69
C SER A 256 8.08 -6.19 13.40
N VAL A 257 8.78 -5.08 13.57
CA VAL A 257 9.98 -4.95 14.41
C VAL A 257 9.71 -3.90 15.48
N PRO A 258 9.69 -4.28 16.77
CA PRO A 258 9.53 -3.33 17.85
C PRO A 258 10.79 -2.46 17.98
N ILE A 259 10.59 -1.15 18.06
CA ILE A 259 11.63 -0.16 18.34
C ILE A 259 11.23 0.60 19.61
N PRO A 260 12.04 0.57 20.69
CA PRO A 260 11.77 1.31 21.91
C PRO A 260 11.54 2.81 21.64
N ASP A 261 10.65 3.46 22.38
CA ASP A 261 10.42 4.91 22.23
C ASP A 261 11.66 5.75 22.60
N ALA A 262 12.58 5.20 23.40
CA ALA A 262 13.84 5.83 23.76
C ALA A 262 14.90 5.78 22.63
N ASP A 263 14.77 4.86 21.69
CA ASP A 263 15.76 4.63 20.64
C ASP A 263 15.50 5.57 19.46
N VAL A 264 16.33 6.59 19.31
CA VAL A 264 16.19 7.62 18.29
C VAL A 264 17.48 7.68 17.49
N TYR A 265 17.36 7.58 16.17
CA TYR A 265 18.49 7.41 15.26
C TYR A 265 18.73 8.68 14.44
N ASP A 266 20.00 8.99 14.21
CA ASP A 266 20.42 10.10 13.33
C ASP A 266 20.09 9.78 11.86
N ALA A 267 20.18 8.50 11.48
CA ALA A 267 19.75 8.05 10.16
C ALA A 267 19.08 6.67 10.14
N VAL A 268 18.25 6.44 9.13
CA VAL A 268 17.74 5.11 8.76
C VAL A 268 18.21 4.75 7.36
N VAL A 269 18.94 3.63 7.23
CA VAL A 269 19.24 3.04 5.92
C VAL A 269 18.12 2.08 5.55
N ALA A 270 17.37 2.38 4.50
CA ALA A 270 16.13 1.69 4.12
C ALA A 270 16.28 0.98 2.76
N GLY A 271 16.38 -0.35 2.76
CA GLY A 271 16.52 -1.15 1.55
C GLY A 271 15.19 -1.34 0.79
N VAL A 272 15.25 -1.34 -0.55
CA VAL A 272 14.05 -1.42 -1.42
C VAL A 272 14.20 -2.51 -2.48
N GLY A 273 15.23 -2.43 -3.33
CA GLY A 273 15.49 -3.38 -4.41
C GLY A 273 14.41 -3.46 -5.50
N ALA A 274 14.68 -4.28 -6.52
CA ALA A 274 13.77 -4.44 -7.65
C ALA A 274 12.44 -5.13 -7.26
N PRO A 275 11.34 -4.79 -7.94
CA PRO A 275 11.22 -3.75 -8.96
C PRO A 275 10.91 -2.36 -8.37
N LYS A 276 10.99 -2.19 -7.05
CA LYS A 276 10.48 -1.00 -6.35
C LYS A 276 11.50 0.13 -6.23
N ASP A 277 12.73 -0.10 -6.65
CA ASP A 277 13.78 0.90 -6.77
C ASP A 277 14.01 1.38 -8.22
N ALA A 278 13.15 0.97 -9.16
CA ALA A 278 13.29 1.28 -10.58
C ALA A 278 13.07 2.76 -10.91
N ASN A 279 12.23 3.47 -10.15
CA ASN A 279 11.95 4.90 -10.32
C ASN A 279 11.72 5.62 -8.98
N LEU A 280 11.86 6.95 -8.98
CA LEU A 280 11.82 7.77 -7.76
C LEU A 280 10.46 7.67 -7.04
N TYR A 281 9.37 7.54 -7.79
CA TYR A 281 8.03 7.40 -7.25
C TYR A 281 7.90 6.15 -6.34
N GLN A 282 8.43 5.00 -6.77
CA GLN A 282 8.39 3.78 -5.97
C GLN A 282 9.45 3.80 -4.85
N THR A 283 10.66 4.30 -5.14
CA THR A 283 11.78 4.38 -4.19
C THR A 283 11.41 5.16 -2.92
N THR A 284 10.73 6.30 -3.08
CA THR A 284 10.33 7.16 -1.94
C THR A 284 9.31 6.53 -1.00
N ARG A 285 8.73 5.37 -1.35
CA ARG A 285 7.91 4.60 -0.40
C ARG A 285 8.70 4.25 0.86
N ALA A 286 9.97 3.91 0.74
CA ALA A 286 10.82 3.57 1.89
C ALA A 286 10.83 4.67 2.95
N ALA A 287 11.05 5.92 2.53
CA ALA A 287 11.02 7.08 3.42
C ALA A 287 9.66 7.24 4.11
N THR A 288 8.56 7.11 3.35
CA THR A 288 7.21 7.21 3.93
C THR A 288 6.83 6.03 4.83
N TYR A 289 7.40 4.84 4.60
CA TYR A 289 7.15 3.64 5.41
C TYR A 289 7.86 3.73 6.76
N VAL A 290 9.09 4.24 6.75
CA VAL A 290 9.88 4.48 7.95
C VAL A 290 9.32 5.66 8.75
N ALA A 291 9.22 6.84 8.14
CA ALA A 291 8.94 8.07 8.88
C ALA A 291 7.46 8.25 9.24
N LEU A 292 6.54 7.65 8.46
CA LEU A 292 5.09 7.75 8.71
C LEU A 292 4.50 6.40 9.14
N GLY A 293 5.34 5.45 9.59
CA GLY A 293 4.91 4.18 10.20
C GLY A 293 4.36 4.35 11.61
N ASP A 294 4.08 3.24 12.31
CA ASP A 294 3.65 3.28 13.71
C ASP A 294 4.70 3.94 14.60
N ARG A 295 5.96 3.52 14.47
CA ARG A 295 7.11 4.15 15.11
C ARG A 295 8.00 4.81 14.07
N ASN A 296 8.08 6.15 14.09
CA ASN A 296 9.10 6.90 13.36
C ASN A 296 10.39 6.89 14.19
N PRO A 297 11.47 6.19 13.81
CA PRO A 297 12.67 6.05 14.62
C PRO A 297 13.65 7.25 14.50
N LEU A 298 13.39 8.20 13.60
CA LEU A 298 14.30 9.29 13.28
C LEU A 298 14.31 10.38 14.37
N ALA A 299 15.47 11.01 14.56
CA ALA A 299 15.60 12.23 15.36
C ALA A 299 14.73 13.36 14.81
N ASP A 300 13.92 13.97 15.68
CA ASP A 300 13.13 15.16 15.32
C ASP A 300 14.04 16.37 15.07
N PRO A 301 13.66 17.25 14.13
CA PRO A 301 14.35 18.53 13.94
C PRO A 301 14.24 19.37 15.21
N THR A 302 15.29 20.16 15.51
CA THR A 302 15.30 21.04 16.69
C THR A 302 14.25 22.16 16.56
N ASP A 303 13.74 22.67 17.69
CA ASP A 303 12.73 23.75 17.69
C ASP A 303 13.19 24.98 16.89
N SER A 304 14.49 25.31 16.94
CA SER A 304 15.08 26.41 16.16
C SER A 304 15.02 26.18 14.64
N GLU A 305 15.14 24.94 14.17
CA GLU A 305 15.08 24.60 12.74
C GLU A 305 13.66 24.58 12.20
N ARG A 306 12.66 24.39 13.06
CA ARG A 306 11.23 24.50 12.71
C ARG A 306 10.81 25.96 12.54
N GLU A 307 11.38 26.88 13.30
CA GLU A 307 10.97 28.31 13.31
C GLU A 307 11.63 29.16 12.21
N THR A 308 12.88 28.90 11.86
CA THR A 308 13.66 29.80 10.99
C THR A 308 13.64 29.43 9.51
N GLY A 309 13.19 28.22 9.16
CA GLY A 309 13.32 27.64 7.81
C GLY A 309 14.76 27.63 7.26
N THR A 310 15.75 27.91 8.12
CA THR A 310 17.16 28.10 7.76
C THR A 310 18.04 27.35 8.73
N HIS A 311 18.95 26.56 8.16
CA HIS A 311 19.61 25.43 8.81
C HIS A 311 20.99 25.87 9.29
N SER A 312 21.12 26.13 10.59
CA SER A 312 22.42 26.47 11.19
C SER A 312 22.63 25.76 12.54
N GLY A 313 22.87 24.44 12.46
CA GLY A 313 23.76 23.69 13.35
C GLY A 313 23.32 23.41 14.79
N GLU A 314 23.17 22.12 15.12
CA GLU A 314 24.06 21.37 16.05
C GLU A 314 23.60 19.90 16.22
N ARG A 315 22.38 19.55 15.76
CA ARG A 315 22.02 18.19 15.33
C ARG A 315 21.33 18.29 13.97
N ALA A 316 21.84 17.54 12.99
CA ALA A 316 21.19 17.44 11.69
C ALA A 316 19.79 16.80 11.85
N ARG A 317 18.84 17.20 11.01
CA ARG A 317 17.54 16.51 10.90
C ARG A 317 17.78 15.02 10.66
N GLY A 318 16.93 14.17 11.23
CA GLY A 318 16.99 12.74 10.95
C GLY A 318 16.94 12.47 9.44
N ARG A 319 17.76 11.53 8.95
CA ARG A 319 17.87 11.23 7.52
C ARG A 319 17.43 9.82 7.16
N VAL A 320 16.65 9.67 6.10
CA VAL A 320 16.45 8.37 5.44
C VAL A 320 17.42 8.23 4.28
N VAL A 321 18.24 7.18 4.26
CA VAL A 321 19.15 6.83 3.18
C VAL A 321 18.60 5.62 2.44
N VAL A 322 18.31 5.75 1.14
CA VAL A 322 17.67 4.71 0.32
C VAL A 322 18.62 4.31 -0.82
N PRO A 323 19.23 3.11 -0.78
CA PRO A 323 19.94 2.56 -1.93
C PRO A 323 18.94 2.18 -3.04
N ALA A 324 19.10 2.76 -4.23
CA ALA A 324 18.19 2.52 -5.36
C ALA A 324 18.86 2.85 -6.71
N GLU A 325 18.67 2.00 -7.72
CA GLU A 325 19.28 2.24 -9.04
C GLU A 325 18.59 3.33 -9.86
N LEU A 326 17.28 3.50 -9.68
CA LEU A 326 16.43 4.38 -10.50
C LEU A 326 16.66 4.24 -12.01
N ARG A 327 16.69 3.02 -12.54
CA ARG A 327 16.90 2.77 -13.98
C ARG A 327 15.89 3.48 -14.91
N GLU A 328 14.71 3.84 -14.40
CA GLU A 328 13.63 4.55 -15.10
C GLU A 328 13.55 6.05 -14.68
N GLY A 329 14.49 6.54 -13.88
CA GLY A 329 14.51 7.93 -13.41
C GLY A 329 13.26 8.31 -12.62
N ALA A 330 12.50 9.29 -13.11
CA ALA A 330 11.25 9.73 -12.49
C ALA A 330 10.10 8.73 -12.67
N GLY A 331 10.17 7.86 -13.68
CA GLY A 331 9.06 7.04 -14.16
C GLY A 331 8.26 7.72 -15.28
N GLU A 332 7.44 6.94 -15.98
CA GLU A 332 6.67 7.38 -17.15
C GLU A 332 5.15 7.31 -16.94
N GLY A 333 4.68 6.65 -15.88
CA GLY A 333 3.27 6.59 -15.53
C GLY A 333 2.72 7.95 -15.14
N THR A 334 1.42 8.19 -15.38
CA THR A 334 0.78 9.49 -15.09
C THR A 334 0.97 9.94 -13.64
N GLY A 335 0.88 9.01 -12.68
CA GLY A 335 1.14 9.32 -11.26
C GLY A 335 2.61 9.63 -10.96
N GLU A 336 3.54 8.99 -11.67
CA GLU A 336 4.99 9.16 -11.54
C GLU A 336 5.41 10.54 -12.08
N ARG A 337 4.87 10.93 -13.25
CA ARG A 337 5.06 12.27 -13.82
C ARG A 337 4.47 13.36 -12.94
N ARG A 338 3.23 13.20 -12.47
CA ARG A 338 2.60 14.16 -11.55
C ARG A 338 3.39 14.30 -10.25
N PHE A 339 3.89 13.20 -9.70
CA PHE A 339 4.74 13.20 -8.52
C PHE A 339 6.02 14.02 -8.74
N HIS A 340 6.72 13.75 -9.83
CA HIS A 340 7.95 14.46 -10.19
C HIS A 340 7.68 15.95 -10.43
N ASP A 341 6.62 16.30 -11.14
CA ASP A 341 6.30 17.70 -11.48
C ASP A 341 5.98 18.52 -10.22
N TRP A 342 5.27 17.95 -9.24
CA TRP A 342 5.00 18.63 -7.97
C TRP A 342 6.28 18.89 -7.17
N LEU A 343 7.17 17.90 -7.06
CA LEU A 343 8.40 18.03 -6.28
C LEU A 343 9.44 18.94 -6.96
N SER A 344 9.65 18.77 -8.27
CA SER A 344 10.67 19.53 -9.01
C SER A 344 10.35 21.01 -9.24
N ASN A 345 9.08 21.39 -9.12
CA ASN A 345 8.67 22.80 -9.18
C ASN A 345 8.54 23.46 -7.80
N ALA A 346 8.75 22.72 -6.70
CA ALA A 346 8.68 23.26 -5.36
C ALA A 346 10.01 23.91 -4.94
N SER A 347 9.94 24.99 -4.16
CA SER A 347 11.13 25.60 -3.56
C SER A 347 11.58 24.90 -2.28
N ASP A 348 10.63 24.33 -1.54
CA ASP A 348 10.83 23.72 -0.23
C ASP A 348 9.64 22.83 0.13
N ALA A 349 9.83 21.94 1.12
CA ALA A 349 8.83 20.94 1.49
C ALA A 349 7.58 21.53 2.17
N ASP A 350 7.71 22.65 2.90
CA ASP A 350 6.59 23.30 3.58
C ASP A 350 5.65 23.97 2.57
N SER A 351 6.19 24.73 1.61
CA SER A 351 5.40 25.36 0.55
C SER A 351 4.75 24.33 -0.36
N LEU A 352 5.45 23.22 -0.68
CA LEU A 352 4.87 22.08 -1.40
C LEU A 352 3.67 21.50 -0.64
N TYR A 353 3.84 21.20 0.65
CA TYR A 353 2.78 20.62 1.46
C TYR A 353 1.56 21.53 1.56
N GLU A 354 1.75 22.82 1.85
CA GLU A 354 0.63 23.77 1.97
C GLU A 354 -0.07 24.04 0.63
N ALA A 355 0.65 24.03 -0.50
CA ALA A 355 0.06 24.12 -1.82
C ALA A 355 -0.80 22.87 -2.14
N MET A 356 -0.24 21.68 -1.96
CA MET A 356 -0.96 20.42 -2.20
C MET A 356 -2.12 20.20 -1.24
N LYS A 357 -2.06 20.76 -0.03
CA LYS A 357 -3.16 20.71 0.94
C LYS A 357 -4.42 21.44 0.43
N GLN A 358 -4.28 22.39 -0.50
CA GLN A 358 -5.42 23.04 -1.16
C GLN A 358 -6.08 22.16 -2.23
N GLY A 359 -5.45 21.04 -2.61
CA GLY A 359 -5.94 20.11 -3.62
C GLY A 359 -4.87 19.74 -4.64
N TYR A 360 -5.01 18.56 -5.24
CA TYR A 360 -4.19 18.06 -6.33
C TYR A 360 -4.94 17.00 -7.12
N GLU A 361 -4.42 16.71 -8.32
CA GLU A 361 -5.04 15.78 -9.23
C GLU A 361 -4.82 14.32 -8.78
N PRO A 362 -5.73 13.38 -9.12
CA PRO A 362 -5.54 11.97 -8.81
C PRO A 362 -4.16 11.44 -9.25
N GLY A 363 -3.51 10.61 -8.45
CA GLY A 363 -2.16 10.11 -8.73
C GLY A 363 -1.02 10.98 -8.17
N ALA A 364 -1.27 12.25 -7.84
CA ALA A 364 -0.26 13.14 -7.23
C ALA A 364 -0.06 12.93 -5.73
N GLN A 365 -0.94 12.17 -5.04
CA GLN A 365 -0.94 12.00 -3.58
C GLN A 365 0.40 11.51 -2.99
N ARG A 366 1.23 10.82 -3.79
CA ARG A 366 2.55 10.39 -3.33
C ARG A 366 3.43 11.60 -3.01
N ALA A 367 3.39 12.66 -3.82
CA ALA A 367 4.19 13.86 -3.59
C ALA A 367 3.72 14.56 -2.30
N PHE A 368 2.41 14.62 -2.05
CA PHE A 368 1.86 15.15 -0.81
C PHE A 368 2.37 14.40 0.42
N VAL A 369 2.42 13.07 0.35
CA VAL A 369 2.85 12.22 1.47
C VAL A 369 4.37 12.25 1.66
N VAL A 370 5.14 12.32 0.57
CA VAL A 370 6.60 12.53 0.64
C VAL A 370 6.92 13.90 1.21
N ALA A 371 6.18 14.95 0.83
CA ALA A 371 6.32 16.28 1.42
C ALA A 371 6.16 16.25 2.95
N ARG A 372 5.24 15.43 3.48
CA ARG A 372 5.11 15.24 4.95
C ARG A 372 6.39 14.72 5.60
N VAL A 373 7.17 13.89 4.91
CA VAL A 373 8.46 13.41 5.41
C VAL A 373 9.51 14.51 5.28
N LEU A 374 9.62 15.11 4.09
CA LEU A 374 10.63 16.13 3.77
C LEU A 374 10.52 17.40 4.62
N ARG A 375 9.36 17.67 5.21
CA ARG A 375 9.18 18.79 6.15
C ARG A 375 9.97 18.62 7.44
N ASP A 376 10.16 17.38 7.89
CA ASP A 376 10.78 17.06 9.18
C ASP A 376 12.13 16.35 9.03
N HIS A 377 12.35 15.62 7.92
CA HIS A 377 13.48 14.70 7.73
C HIS A 377 14.11 14.83 6.35
N ASP A 378 15.42 14.61 6.26
CA ASP A 378 16.14 14.53 5.00
C ASP A 378 15.92 13.18 4.33
N VAL A 379 15.92 13.14 3.00
CA VAL A 379 15.96 11.89 2.23
C VAL A 379 17.12 11.93 1.26
N SER A 380 18.01 10.94 1.37
CA SER A 380 19.10 10.71 0.44
C SER A 380 18.87 9.44 -0.36
N VAL A 381 19.11 9.50 -1.66
CA VAL A 381 19.05 8.33 -2.55
C VAL A 381 20.45 8.04 -3.05
N THR A 382 20.89 6.80 -2.89
CA THR A 382 22.26 6.39 -3.24
C THR A 382 22.27 5.42 -4.40
N ASN A 383 23.39 5.36 -5.14
CA ASN A 383 23.58 4.43 -6.26
C ASN A 383 22.65 4.67 -7.48
N SER A 384 22.01 5.85 -7.54
CA SER A 384 21.11 6.25 -8.62
C SER A 384 21.84 6.43 -9.96
N GLN A 385 21.25 5.92 -11.03
CA GLN A 385 21.65 6.22 -12.41
C GLN A 385 21.13 7.59 -12.89
N HIS A 386 20.22 8.21 -12.12
CA HIS A 386 19.60 9.50 -12.41
C HIS A 386 19.69 10.41 -11.16
N PRO A 387 20.90 10.81 -10.74
CA PRO A 387 21.09 11.65 -9.54
C PRO A 387 20.39 13.01 -9.69
N ASP A 388 20.42 13.62 -10.88
CA ASP A 388 19.77 14.92 -11.14
C ASP A 388 18.26 14.88 -10.82
N VAL A 389 17.58 13.77 -11.12
CA VAL A 389 16.14 13.59 -10.82
C VAL A 389 15.87 13.59 -9.32
N VAL A 390 16.80 13.05 -8.53
CA VAL A 390 16.71 13.06 -7.06
C VAL A 390 16.90 14.49 -6.54
N ASP A 391 17.97 15.15 -6.98
CA ASP A 391 18.34 16.50 -6.52
C ASP A 391 17.29 17.55 -6.91
N ASP A 392 16.67 17.40 -8.09
CA ASP A 392 15.56 18.26 -8.52
C ASP A 392 14.32 18.11 -7.62
N CYS A 393 14.16 16.98 -6.92
CA CYS A 393 12.94 16.66 -6.17
C CYS A 393 13.05 16.88 -4.64
N LEU A 394 13.76 17.92 -4.20
CA LEU A 394 13.95 18.27 -2.78
C LEU A 394 14.64 17.16 -1.94
N MET A 395 15.39 16.29 -2.60
CA MET A 395 16.14 15.18 -1.98
C MET A 395 17.62 15.30 -2.34
N HIS A 396 18.45 14.40 -1.81
CA HIS A 396 19.90 14.43 -2.05
C HIS A 396 20.40 13.15 -2.72
N ALA A 397 20.97 13.26 -3.90
CA ALA A 397 21.73 12.17 -4.50
C ALA A 397 23.09 12.01 -3.77
N SER A 398 23.50 10.76 -3.55
CA SER A 398 24.84 10.44 -3.06
C SER A 398 25.40 9.22 -3.80
N GLU A 399 26.72 9.14 -3.93
CA GLU A 399 27.38 8.05 -4.67
C GLU A 399 27.21 6.69 -3.97
N SER A 400 27.17 6.67 -2.63
CA SER A 400 27.05 5.44 -1.85
C SER A 400 26.35 5.69 -0.51
N VAL A 401 25.94 4.61 0.15
CA VAL A 401 25.32 4.66 1.49
C VAL A 401 26.27 5.31 2.49
N GLU A 402 27.55 4.93 2.47
CA GLU A 402 28.57 5.46 3.36
C GLU A 402 28.77 6.96 3.18
N ALA A 403 28.74 7.44 1.93
CA ALA A 403 28.87 8.86 1.63
C ALA A 403 27.66 9.69 2.10
N ALA A 404 26.49 9.05 2.29
CA ALA A 404 25.29 9.71 2.79
C ALA A 404 25.18 9.74 4.33
N LEU A 405 26.09 9.05 5.04
CA LEU A 405 26.11 8.91 6.50
C LEU A 405 27.23 9.73 7.15
N GLU A 406 26.95 10.30 8.32
CA GLU A 406 27.95 11.02 9.10
C GLU A 406 28.77 10.05 9.97
N PRO A 407 30.10 10.19 10.04
CA PRO A 407 30.92 9.36 10.93
C PRO A 407 30.50 9.54 12.40
N GLY A 408 30.24 8.43 13.09
CA GLY A 408 29.80 8.38 14.49
C GLY A 408 28.29 8.50 14.69
N ALA A 409 27.50 8.63 13.62
CA ALA A 409 26.04 8.65 13.69
C ALA A 409 25.47 7.33 14.23
N ASP A 410 24.35 7.41 14.95
CA ASP A 410 23.52 6.25 15.31
C ASP A 410 22.55 5.94 14.16
N VAL A 411 22.65 4.72 13.62
CA VAL A 411 22.02 4.32 12.37
C VAL A 411 21.18 3.07 12.56
N LEU A 412 19.88 3.18 12.26
CA LEU A 412 19.01 2.02 12.11
C LEU A 412 19.07 1.53 10.66
N VAL A 413 19.43 0.27 10.45
CA VAL A 413 19.35 -0.36 9.14
C VAL A 413 18.10 -1.22 9.06
N VAL A 414 17.24 -0.91 8.09
CA VAL A 414 16.04 -1.66 7.73
C VAL A 414 16.28 -2.29 6.34
N PRO A 415 16.78 -3.54 6.27
CA PRO A 415 17.25 -4.13 5.02
C PRO A 415 16.17 -4.31 3.95
N ASP A 416 14.91 -4.47 4.36
CA ASP A 416 13.74 -4.56 3.50
C ASP A 416 12.63 -3.66 4.07
N ALA A 417 12.68 -2.37 3.72
CA ALA A 417 11.83 -1.35 4.28
C ALA A 417 10.37 -1.47 3.84
N LEU A 418 10.11 -2.07 2.68
CA LEU A 418 8.74 -2.24 2.18
C LEU A 418 8.02 -3.43 2.82
N ASN A 419 8.76 -4.38 3.38
CA ASN A 419 8.24 -5.52 4.13
C ASN A 419 8.62 -5.49 5.62
N THR A 420 8.95 -4.32 6.18
CA THR A 420 9.21 -4.16 7.62
C THR A 420 8.31 -3.06 8.18
N LEU A 421 7.57 -3.39 9.24
CA LEU A 421 6.75 -2.46 10.00
C LEU A 421 7.47 -2.10 11.30
N LEU A 422 8.00 -0.88 11.40
CA LEU A 422 8.53 -0.38 12.66
C LEU A 422 7.37 -0.04 13.58
N VAL A 423 7.25 -0.77 14.69
CA VAL A 423 6.17 -0.63 15.66
C VAL A 423 6.71 -0.18 17.00
N ARG A 424 5.87 0.48 17.80
CA ARG A 424 6.24 0.75 19.19
C ARG A 424 6.36 -0.57 19.94
N GLU A 425 7.40 -0.69 20.76
CA GLU A 425 7.44 -1.73 21.77
C GLU A 425 6.25 -1.52 22.73
N ARG A 426 5.43 -2.57 22.90
CA ARG A 426 4.29 -2.51 23.83
C ARG A 426 4.79 -3.05 25.17
N ASP A 427 4.62 -2.25 26.23
CA ASP A 427 4.91 -2.61 27.62
C ASP A 427 4.18 -3.90 28.09
#